data_AF-A0A3B5KJ05-F1
#
_entry.id   AF-A0A3B5KJ05-F1
#
_cell.length_a   1.000
_cell.length_b   1.000
_cell.length_c   1.000
_cell.angle_alpha   90.00
_cell.angle_beta   90.00
_cell.angle_gamma   90.00
#
_symmetry.space_group_name_H-M   'P 1'
#
loop_
_entity.id
_entity.type
_entity.pdbx_description
1 polymer ?
#
loop_
_entity_poly.entity_id
_entity_poly.type
_entity_poly.pdbx_seq_one_letter_code
_entity_poly.pdbx_strand_id
1 'polypeptide(L)'
;MGFLRRVAGLSLRDRVRSSVIREELRVEPLLLHIERSQLRWLGHLVRMPPGRLPGEVFQARPTGRRPRGRPKTRWRDYVSRIRLAVRQDTGRSSTQIKAVTGADCSPITIRRHLREKGFRNKKRLQRPRLLQRHRIARLDFARVHQTWDIERLHISNLLEYM
;
A
#
# COMPACT_ATOMS: atom_id res chain seq x y z
N MET A 1 22.02 11.69 11.10
CA MET A 1 22.31 12.33 9.80
C MET A 1 23.79 12.65 9.58
N GLY A 2 24.61 12.82 10.62
CA GLY A 2 26.03 13.16 10.45
C GLY A 2 26.86 12.13 9.66
N PHE A 3 26.60 10.84 9.82
CA PHE A 3 27.24 9.79 9.02
C PHE A 3 27.01 9.97 7.51
N LEU A 4 25.75 10.06 7.08
CA LEU A 4 25.40 10.25 5.66
C LEU A 4 25.94 11.56 5.10
N ARG A 5 25.98 12.62 5.90
CA ARG A 5 26.63 13.89 5.53
C ARG A 5 28.12 13.72 5.25
N ARG A 6 28.85 13.05 6.14
CA ARG A 6 30.28 12.76 5.94
C ARG A 6 30.54 11.90 4.71
N VAL A 7 29.72 10.88 4.48
CA VAL A 7 29.81 10.03 3.27
C VAL A 7 29.60 10.85 2.00
N ALA A 8 28.68 11.82 2.03
CA ALA A 8 28.45 12.75 0.92
C ALA A 8 29.45 13.93 0.86
N GLY A 9 30.46 13.99 1.74
CA GLY A 9 31.40 15.12 1.81
C GLY A 9 30.78 16.45 2.27
N LEU A 10 29.60 16.40 2.89
CA LEU A 10 28.83 17.57 3.30
C LEU A 10 28.97 17.85 4.80
N SER A 11 29.02 19.12 5.13
CA SER A 11 28.97 19.66 6.49
C SER A 11 27.54 20.14 6.85
N LEU A 12 27.38 20.67 8.06
CA LEU A 12 26.15 21.39 8.44
C LEU A 12 26.09 22.80 7.83
N ARG A 13 27.24 23.39 7.46
CA ARG A 13 27.33 24.74 6.90
C ARG A 13 26.75 24.82 5.48
N ASP A 14 26.78 23.71 4.76
CA ASP A 14 26.24 23.62 3.40
C ASP A 14 24.71 23.70 3.35
N ARG A 15 24.04 23.61 4.51
CA ARG A 15 22.57 23.74 4.66
C ARG A 15 21.75 22.83 3.74
N VAL A 16 22.37 21.80 3.16
CA VAL A 16 21.70 20.81 2.30
C VAL A 16 20.68 20.03 3.12
N ARG A 17 19.46 19.88 2.60
CA ARG A 17 18.39 19.13 3.28
C ARG A 17 18.71 17.65 3.37
N SER A 18 18.31 17.02 4.47
CA SER A 18 18.53 15.58 4.68
C SER A 18 17.80 14.69 3.67
N SER A 19 16.72 15.17 3.04
CA SER A 19 16.04 14.46 1.95
C SER A 19 16.91 14.37 0.71
N VAL A 20 17.60 15.44 0.35
CA VAL A 20 18.48 15.51 -0.83
C VAL A 20 19.67 14.56 -0.66
N ILE A 21 20.30 14.57 0.52
CA ILE A 21 21.43 13.67 0.83
C ILE A 21 21.02 12.20 0.73
N ARG A 22 19.82 11.86 1.21
CA ARG A 22 19.30 10.50 1.12
C ARG A 22 18.99 10.09 -0.32
N GLU A 23 18.44 11.01 -1.11
CA GLU A 23 18.16 10.77 -2.53
C GLU A 23 19.45 10.54 -3.33
N GLU A 24 20.46 11.38 -3.11
CA GLU A 24 21.78 11.28 -3.73
C GLU A 24 22.46 9.95 -3.39
N LEU A 25 22.48 9.59 -2.10
CA LEU A 25 23.05 8.33 -1.63
C LEU A 25 22.13 7.11 -1.87
N ARG A 26 20.95 7.31 -2.48
CA ARG A 26 19.92 6.27 -2.69
C ARG A 26 19.54 5.52 -1.41
N VAL A 27 19.60 6.19 -0.26
CA VAL A 27 19.25 5.65 1.05
C VAL A 27 17.78 5.90 1.33
N GLU A 28 17.03 4.82 1.57
CA GLU A 28 15.64 4.94 1.96
C GLU A 28 15.48 5.64 3.32
N PRO A 29 14.55 6.61 3.46
CA PRO A 29 14.19 7.16 4.76
C PRO A 29 13.70 6.07 5.73
N LEU A 30 14.25 6.05 6.95
CA LEU A 30 13.85 5.11 8.01
C LEU A 30 12.33 5.09 8.27
N LEU A 31 11.68 6.26 8.14
CA LEU A 31 10.24 6.37 8.31
C LEU A 31 9.48 5.47 7.33
N LEU A 32 9.90 5.40 6.06
CA LEU A 32 9.26 4.53 5.07
C LEU A 32 9.41 3.05 5.45
N HIS A 33 10.59 2.66 5.94
CA HIS A 33 10.82 1.29 6.42
C HIS A 33 9.91 0.92 7.60
N ILE A 34 9.77 1.84 8.56
CA ILE A 34 8.86 1.68 9.70
C ILE A 34 7.42 1.55 9.19
N GLU A 35 6.95 2.47 8.36
CA GLU A 35 5.59 2.49 7.84
C GLU A 35 5.25 1.21 7.04
N ARG A 36 6.16 0.71 6.21
CA ARG A 36 6.00 -0.58 5.53
C ARG A 36 5.88 -1.73 6.51
N SER A 37 6.73 -1.77 7.54
CA SER A 37 6.66 -2.81 8.56
C SER A 37 5.34 -2.78 9.34
N GLN A 38 4.84 -1.57 9.67
CA GLN A 38 3.53 -1.40 10.29
C GLN A 38 2.39 -1.91 9.39
N LEU A 39 2.44 -1.65 8.08
CA LEU A 39 1.45 -2.15 7.12
C LEU A 39 1.51 -3.67 6.95
N ARG A 40 2.71 -4.27 6.93
CA ARG A 40 2.87 -5.74 6.92
C ARG A 40 2.25 -6.36 8.17
N TRP A 41 2.53 -5.78 9.34
CA TRP A 41 1.96 -6.24 10.60
C TRP A 41 0.43 -6.11 10.62
N LEU A 42 -0.11 -4.98 10.15
CA LEU A 42 -1.55 -4.84 9.98
C LEU A 42 -2.13 -5.91 9.05
N GLY A 43 -1.46 -6.19 7.92
CA GLY A 43 -1.87 -7.26 7.01
C GLY A 43 -1.84 -8.64 7.67
N HIS A 44 -0.89 -8.88 8.58
CA HIS A 44 -0.86 -10.10 9.38
C HIS A 44 -2.03 -10.17 10.36
N LEU A 45 -2.29 -9.10 11.13
CA LEU A 45 -3.44 -9.02 12.05
C LEU A 45 -4.79 -9.23 11.34
N VAL A 46 -4.97 -8.67 10.15
CA VAL A 46 -6.22 -8.80 9.36
C VAL A 46 -6.44 -10.22 8.83
N ARG A 47 -5.36 -10.97 8.54
CA ARG A 47 -5.43 -12.36 8.08
C ARG A 47 -5.38 -13.38 9.22
N MET A 48 -5.18 -12.93 10.45
CA MET A 48 -5.07 -13.79 11.61
C MET A 48 -6.41 -14.49 11.88
N PRO A 49 -6.42 -15.81 12.12
CA PRO A 49 -7.65 -16.52 12.47
C PRO A 49 -8.19 -16.04 13.82
N PRO A 50 -9.51 -16.17 14.06
CA PRO A 50 -10.11 -15.91 15.38
C PRO A 50 -9.51 -16.84 16.45
N GLY A 51 -9.58 -16.45 17.73
CA GLY A 51 -8.97 -17.19 18.85
C GLY A 51 -7.54 -16.77 19.18
N ARG A 52 -6.94 -15.85 18.41
CA ARG A 52 -5.60 -15.31 18.70
C ARG A 52 -5.68 -13.92 19.32
N LEU A 53 -5.14 -13.79 20.53
CA LEU A 53 -5.15 -12.57 21.33
C LEU A 53 -4.74 -11.30 20.56
N PRO A 54 -3.65 -11.26 19.75
CA PRO A 54 -3.29 -10.02 19.05
C PRO A 54 -4.36 -9.55 18.06
N GLY A 55 -5.01 -10.49 17.36
CA GLY A 55 -6.11 -10.19 16.44
C GLY A 55 -7.36 -9.72 17.19
N GLU A 56 -7.70 -10.38 18.30
CA GLU A 56 -8.85 -10.03 19.14
C GLU A 56 -8.70 -8.66 19.79
N VAL A 57 -7.55 -8.40 20.43
CA VAL A 57 -7.22 -7.09 21.02
C VAL A 57 -7.21 -6.00 19.96
N PHE A 58 -6.70 -6.31 18.76
CA PHE A 58 -6.77 -5.36 17.66
C PHE A 58 -8.23 -5.02 17.35
N GLN A 59 -9.12 -6.00 17.22
CA GLN A 59 -10.54 -5.79 16.88
C GLN A 59 -11.40 -5.21 18.02
N ALA A 60 -10.95 -5.36 19.27
CA ALA A 60 -11.66 -4.86 20.43
C ALA A 60 -11.91 -3.34 20.34
N ARG A 61 -13.11 -2.92 20.77
CA ARG A 61 -13.51 -1.51 20.86
C ARG A 61 -13.80 -1.18 22.32
N PRO A 62 -12.76 -0.88 23.13
CA PRO A 62 -12.97 -0.61 24.54
C PRO A 62 -13.84 0.64 24.72
N THR A 63 -14.85 0.51 25.57
CA THR A 63 -15.77 1.56 25.99
C THR A 63 -15.20 2.29 27.21
N GLY A 64 -15.22 3.62 27.22
CA GLY A 64 -14.72 4.42 28.33
C GLY A 64 -14.44 5.87 27.94
N ARG A 65 -14.33 6.74 28.95
CA ARG A 65 -13.95 8.16 28.76
C ARG A 65 -12.43 8.30 28.66
N ARG A 66 -11.96 9.13 27.74
CA ARG A 66 -10.53 9.48 27.63
C ARG A 66 -10.21 10.63 28.59
N PRO A 67 -8.97 10.73 29.10
CA PRO A 67 -8.56 11.87 29.91
C PRO A 67 -8.75 13.19 29.15
N ARG A 68 -9.00 14.28 29.90
CA ARG A 68 -9.10 15.63 29.33
C ARG A 68 -7.75 16.04 28.72
N GLY A 69 -7.78 16.75 27.60
CA GLY A 69 -6.59 17.13 26.82
C GLY A 69 -6.50 16.43 25.46
N ARG A 70 -5.37 16.59 24.75
CA ARG A 70 -5.15 15.97 23.42
C ARG A 70 -4.88 14.47 23.58
N PRO A 71 -5.79 13.58 23.12
CA PRO A 71 -5.55 12.14 23.25
C PRO A 71 -4.37 11.70 22.39
N LYS A 72 -3.57 10.75 22.89
CA LYS A 72 -2.55 10.08 22.08
C LYS A 72 -3.20 9.41 20.87
N THR A 73 -2.54 9.49 19.71
CA THR A 73 -3.00 8.79 18.51
C THR A 73 -2.89 7.28 18.75
N ARG A 74 -3.99 6.54 18.55
CA ARG A 74 -3.93 5.08 18.65
C ARG A 74 -3.12 4.51 17.49
N TRP A 75 -2.46 3.38 17.73
CA TRP A 75 -1.74 2.68 16.66
C TRP A 75 -2.64 2.41 15.45
N ARG A 76 -3.86 1.93 15.67
CA ARG A 76 -4.88 1.72 14.62
C ARG A 76 -5.16 2.99 13.80
N ASP A 77 -5.24 4.15 14.45
CA ASP A 77 -5.49 5.43 13.77
C ASP A 77 -4.26 5.87 12.96
N TYR A 78 -3.05 5.67 13.50
CA TYR A 78 -1.80 5.94 12.81
C TYR A 78 -1.63 5.08 11.56
N VAL A 79 -1.80 3.76 11.66
CA VAL A 79 -1.67 2.86 10.50
C VAL A 79 -2.81 3.08 9.50
N SER A 80 -4.00 3.46 9.94
CA SER A 80 -5.07 3.87 9.03
C SER A 80 -4.69 5.10 8.22
N ARG A 81 -4.03 6.11 8.82
CA ARG A 81 -3.49 7.26 8.09
C ARG A 81 -2.41 6.86 7.09
N ILE A 82 -1.47 5.98 7.46
CA ILE A 82 -0.45 5.47 6.54
C ILE A 82 -1.13 4.75 5.36
N ARG A 83 -2.09 3.86 5.64
CA ARG A 83 -2.84 3.12 4.61
C ARG A 83 -3.58 4.06 3.66
N LEU A 84 -4.17 5.13 4.19
CA LEU A 84 -4.86 6.15 3.41
C LEU A 84 -3.88 6.97 2.56
N ALA A 85 -2.74 7.39 3.13
CA ALA A 85 -1.69 8.10 2.39
C ALA A 85 -1.14 7.25 1.23
N VAL A 86 -0.85 5.96 1.47
CA VAL A 86 -0.42 5.02 0.42
C VAL A 86 -1.51 4.81 -0.64
N ARG A 87 -2.80 4.81 -0.26
CA ARG A 87 -3.92 4.75 -1.21
C ARG A 87 -4.12 6.04 -1.99
N GLN A 88 -3.82 7.20 -1.40
CA GLN A 88 -3.92 8.51 -2.02
C GLN A 88 -2.72 8.82 -2.92
N ASP A 89 -1.61 8.09 -2.78
CA ASP A 89 -0.52 8.06 -3.74
C ASP A 89 -0.92 7.27 -5.02
N THR A 90 -2.16 7.46 -5.48
CA THR A 90 -2.51 7.30 -6.89
C THR A 90 -1.74 8.38 -7.62
N GLY A 91 -0.56 8.03 -8.15
CA GLY A 91 0.37 8.96 -8.78
C GLY A 91 -0.33 10.12 -9.50
N ARG A 92 0.10 11.35 -9.20
CA ARG A 92 -0.48 12.57 -9.77
C ARG A 92 -0.26 12.56 -11.29
N SER A 93 -1.25 12.99 -12.06
CA SER A 93 -1.06 13.22 -13.49
C SER A 93 -0.01 14.33 -13.72
N SER A 94 0.61 14.37 -14.90
CA SER A 94 1.59 15.43 -15.23
C SER A 94 1.03 16.83 -15.06
N THR A 95 -0.27 17.01 -15.29
CA THR A 95 -0.98 18.29 -15.11
C THR A 95 -1.13 18.64 -13.63
N GLN A 96 -1.49 17.65 -12.79
CA GLN A 96 -1.57 17.84 -11.34
C GLN A 96 -0.19 18.06 -10.71
N ILE A 97 0.87 17.43 -11.24
CA ILE A 97 2.25 17.66 -10.79
C ILE A 97 2.63 19.11 -11.10
N LYS A 98 2.38 19.60 -12.32
CA LYS A 98 2.65 20.99 -12.71
C LYS A 98 1.93 21.98 -11.78
N ALA A 99 0.64 21.77 -11.55
CA ALA A 99 -0.19 22.64 -10.70
C ALA A 99 0.30 22.70 -9.24
N VAL A 100 0.76 21.58 -8.68
CA VAL A 100 1.22 21.51 -7.27
C VAL A 100 2.65 22.03 -7.11
N THR A 101 3.52 21.78 -8.10
CA THR A 101 4.94 22.16 -8.02
C THR A 101 5.21 23.58 -8.49
N GLY A 102 4.26 24.21 -9.19
CA GLY A 102 4.47 25.53 -9.81
C GLY A 102 5.56 25.53 -10.87
N ALA A 103 5.92 24.36 -11.41
CA ALA A 103 7.02 24.25 -12.35
C ALA A 103 6.64 24.88 -13.71
N ASP A 104 7.46 25.82 -14.19
CA ASP A 104 7.35 26.44 -15.52
C ASP A 104 7.83 25.51 -16.64
N CYS A 105 7.31 24.29 -16.66
CA CYS A 105 7.59 23.33 -17.71
C CYS A 105 6.29 22.74 -18.27
N SER A 106 6.32 22.31 -19.52
CA SER A 106 5.14 21.70 -20.13
C SER A 106 4.84 20.33 -19.48
N PRO A 107 3.57 19.89 -19.42
CA PRO A 107 3.23 18.53 -18.98
C PRO A 107 3.90 17.43 -19.82
N ILE A 108 4.37 17.73 -21.04
CA ILE A 108 5.14 16.82 -21.90
C ILE A 108 6.56 16.66 -21.35
N THR A 109 7.20 17.77 -20.97
CA THR A 109 8.52 17.80 -20.33
C THR A 109 8.52 17.00 -19.03
N ILE A 110 7.48 17.18 -18.20
CA ILE A 110 7.29 16.40 -16.96
C ILE A 110 7.17 14.90 -17.29
N ARG A 111 6.37 14.52 -18.29
CA ARG A 111 6.22 13.12 -18.70
C ARG A 111 7.51 12.51 -19.22
N ARG A 112 8.29 13.26 -20.00
CA ARG A 112 9.60 12.82 -20.51
C ARG A 112 10.55 12.51 -19.35
N HIS A 113 10.69 13.45 -18.41
CA HIS A 113 11.55 13.26 -17.25
C HIS A 113 11.12 12.08 -16.37
N LEU A 114 9.82 11.92 -16.12
CA LEU A 114 9.30 10.79 -15.35
C LEU A 114 9.59 9.44 -16.04
N ARG A 115 9.51 9.38 -17.38
CA ARG A 115 9.89 8.19 -18.15
C ARG A 115 11.39 7.89 -18.08
N GLU A 116 12.25 8.91 -18.20
CA GLU A 116 13.70 8.78 -18.04
C GLU A 116 14.07 8.23 -16.66
N LYS A 117 13.34 8.63 -15.61
CA LYS A 117 13.48 8.11 -14.24
C LYS A 117 12.82 6.74 -14.02
N GLY A 118 12.25 6.12 -15.05
CA GLY A 118 11.65 4.78 -14.98
C GLY A 118 10.21 4.72 -14.46
N PHE A 119 9.57 5.86 -14.19
CA PHE A 119 8.17 5.90 -13.76
C PHE A 119 7.24 5.73 -14.97
N ARG A 120 6.84 4.48 -15.23
CA ARG A 120 5.87 4.13 -16.30
C ARG A 120 4.45 4.05 -15.76
N ASN A 121 3.49 4.51 -16.57
CA ASN A 121 2.07 4.31 -16.28
C ASN A 121 1.74 2.81 -16.31
N LYS A 122 1.33 2.26 -15.16
CA LYS A 122 0.78 0.91 -15.10
C LYS A 122 -0.65 0.94 -15.64
N LYS A 123 -0.96 0.04 -16.58
CA LYS A 123 -2.35 -0.18 -17.00
C LYS A 123 -3.14 -0.58 -15.75
N ARG A 124 -4.25 0.12 -15.47
CA ARG A 124 -5.15 -0.27 -14.39
C ARG A 124 -5.74 -1.62 -14.76
N LEU A 125 -5.57 -2.62 -13.89
CA LEU A 125 -6.23 -3.91 -14.06
C LEU A 125 -7.73 -3.68 -14.07
N GLN A 126 -8.40 -4.02 -15.17
CA GLN A 126 -9.84 -4.01 -15.25
C GLN A 126 -10.38 -5.11 -14.33
N ARG A 127 -11.08 -4.71 -13.26
CA ARG A 127 -11.68 -5.65 -12.32
C ARG A 127 -13.17 -5.79 -12.66
N PRO A 128 -13.70 -7.01 -12.78
CA PRO A 128 -15.12 -7.20 -12.98
C PRO A 128 -15.90 -6.60 -11.80
N ARG A 129 -16.97 -5.87 -12.10
CA ARG A 129 -17.90 -5.32 -11.09
C ARG A 129 -18.85 -6.43 -10.64
N LEU A 130 -18.43 -7.18 -9.62
CA LEU A 130 -19.24 -8.25 -9.04
C LEU A 130 -19.98 -7.76 -7.80
N LEU A 131 -21.28 -8.00 -7.75
CA LEU A 131 -22.06 -7.91 -6.51
C LEU A 131 -21.58 -8.96 -5.50
N GLN A 132 -21.87 -8.74 -4.22
CA GLN A 132 -21.44 -9.61 -3.12
C GLN A 132 -21.85 -11.07 -3.34
N ARG A 133 -23.11 -11.31 -3.77
CA ARG A 133 -23.64 -12.64 -4.10
C ARG A 133 -22.78 -13.39 -5.13
N HIS A 134 -22.33 -12.70 -6.18
CA HIS A 134 -21.52 -13.31 -7.24
C HIS A 134 -20.10 -13.60 -6.76
N ARG A 135 -19.56 -12.79 -5.84
CA ARG A 135 -18.25 -13.05 -5.25
C ARG A 135 -18.29 -14.30 -4.36
N ILE A 136 -19.35 -14.49 -3.58
CA ILE A 136 -19.55 -15.66 -2.71
C ILE A 136 -19.69 -16.92 -3.58
N ALA A 137 -20.63 -16.93 -4.53
CA ALA A 137 -20.87 -18.07 -5.41
C ALA A 137 -19.61 -18.53 -6.17
N ARG A 138 -18.80 -17.58 -6.67
CA ARG A 138 -17.54 -17.91 -7.36
C ARG A 138 -16.48 -18.51 -6.44
N LEU A 139 -16.43 -18.09 -5.18
CA LEU A 139 -15.50 -18.65 -4.20
C LEU A 139 -15.93 -20.04 -3.75
N ASP A 140 -17.23 -20.25 -3.54
CA ASP A 140 -17.76 -21.57 -3.16
C ASP A 140 -17.56 -22.58 -4.28
N PHE A 141 -17.83 -22.20 -5.54
CA PHE A 141 -17.48 -23.00 -6.71
C PHE A 141 -15.98 -23.36 -6.73
N ALA A 142 -15.10 -22.36 -6.63
CA ALA A 142 -13.65 -22.58 -6.69
C ALA A 142 -13.14 -23.50 -5.57
N ARG A 143 -13.74 -23.45 -4.37
CA ARG A 143 -13.38 -24.34 -3.24
C ARG A 143 -13.76 -25.79 -3.52
N VAL A 144 -14.99 -26.03 -4.01
CA VAL A 144 -15.47 -27.38 -4.34
C VAL A 144 -14.63 -28.02 -5.45
N HIS A 145 -14.15 -27.21 -6.37
CA HIS A 145 -13.43 -27.65 -7.57
C HIS A 145 -11.90 -27.52 -7.44
N GLN A 146 -11.38 -27.29 -6.22
CA GLN A 146 -9.97 -26.97 -6.00
C GLN A 146 -9.04 -28.18 -6.24
N THR A 147 -9.57 -29.40 -6.13
CA THR A 147 -8.84 -30.68 -6.24
C THR A 147 -9.26 -31.51 -7.45
N TRP A 148 -10.05 -30.93 -8.37
CA TRP A 148 -10.49 -31.64 -9.56
C TRP A 148 -9.31 -31.78 -10.53
N ASP A 149 -9.04 -33.01 -10.95
CA ASP A 149 -8.13 -33.32 -12.05
C ASP A 149 -8.88 -33.29 -13.40
N ILE A 150 -8.12 -33.41 -14.49
CA ILE A 150 -8.67 -33.36 -15.86
C ILE A 150 -9.65 -34.53 -16.11
N GLU A 151 -9.47 -35.67 -15.44
CA GLU A 151 -10.31 -36.86 -15.60
C GLU A 151 -11.68 -36.70 -14.91
N ARG A 152 -11.73 -36.12 -13.70
CA ARG A 152 -12.98 -35.80 -12.98
C ARG A 152 -13.81 -34.71 -13.66
N LEU A 153 -13.15 -33.78 -14.37
CA LEU A 153 -13.84 -32.78 -15.19
C LEU A 153 -14.55 -33.42 -16.41
N HIS A 154 -13.99 -34.49 -16.97
CA HIS A 154 -14.58 -35.19 -18.11
C HIS A 154 -15.77 -36.08 -17.68
N ILE A 155 -15.65 -36.75 -16.54
CA ILE A 155 -16.70 -37.64 -16.00
C ILE A 155 -17.94 -36.84 -15.56
N SER A 156 -17.76 -35.67 -14.96
CA SER A 156 -18.90 -34.80 -14.57
C SER A 156 -19.64 -34.23 -15.76
N ASN A 157 -18.94 -33.82 -16.83
CA ASN A 157 -19.56 -33.37 -18.08
C ASN A 157 -20.32 -34.48 -18.81
N LEU A 158 -19.92 -35.74 -18.68
CA LEU A 158 -20.65 -36.87 -19.30
C LEU A 158 -21.93 -37.23 -18.53
N LEU A 159 -21.94 -37.05 -17.21
CA LEU A 159 -23.11 -37.32 -16.35
C LEU A 159 -24.17 -36.21 -16.40
N GLU A 160 -23.82 -35.00 -16.85
CA GLU A 160 -24.76 -33.88 -17.01
C GLU A 160 -25.52 -33.93 -18.36
N TYR A 161 -25.15 -34.85 -19.25
CA TYR A 161 -25.76 -35.08 -20.58
C TYR A 161 -26.45 -36.45 -20.73
N MET A 162 -26.65 -37.19 -19.63
CA MET A 162 -27.52 -38.36 -19.55
C MET A 162 -28.76 -38.05 -18.72
#